data_AF-A0A2D9FX75-F1
#
_entry.id   AF-A0A2D9FX75-F1
#
_cell.length_a   1.000
_cell.length_b   1.000
_cell.length_c   1.000
_cell.angle_alpha   90.00
_cell.angle_beta   90.00
_cell.angle_gamma   90.00
#
_symmetry.space_group_name_H-M   'P 1'
#
loop_
_entity.id
_entity.type
_entity.pdbx_description
1 polymer ?
#
loop_
_entity_poly.entity_id
_entity_poly.type
_entity_poly.pdbx_seq_one_letter_code
_entity_poly.pdbx_strand_id
1 'polypeptide(L)'
;MSNQIPNTHSQLKFALGISQRSLKGFANTLTKPDGSIGISHAALIRVAQDTDKTPWIREVINRTINQSKRKHPSIWEEFLKGNDSDKTKTNN
;
A
#
# COMPACT_ATOMS: atom_id res chain seq x y z
N MET A 1 -16.77 -8.68 -15.57
CA MET A 1 -16.86 -7.57 -14.58
C MET A 1 -15.53 -7.45 -13.85
N SER A 2 -14.94 -6.24 -13.88
CA SER A 2 -13.53 -5.89 -13.61
C SER A 2 -12.84 -6.65 -12.47
N ASN A 3 -11.69 -7.25 -12.81
CA ASN A 3 -10.66 -7.72 -11.88
C ASN A 3 -10.09 -6.49 -11.17
N GLN A 4 -10.66 -6.08 -10.04
CA GLN A 4 -10.11 -4.91 -9.34
C GLN A 4 -8.83 -5.33 -8.62
N ILE A 5 -7.71 -5.14 -9.30
CA ILE A 5 -6.39 -5.10 -8.67
C ILE A 5 -6.53 -4.17 -7.46
N PRO A 6 -6.17 -4.61 -6.23
CA PRO A 6 -6.35 -3.80 -5.05
C PRO A 6 -5.66 -2.44 -5.24
N ASN A 7 -6.34 -1.35 -4.88
CA ASN A 7 -5.80 -0.01 -5.08
C ASN A 7 -4.50 0.22 -4.27
N THR A 8 -3.77 1.29 -4.60
CA THR A 8 -2.48 1.62 -3.99
C THR A 8 -2.55 1.72 -2.46
N HIS A 9 -3.65 2.23 -1.91
CA HIS A 9 -3.85 2.29 -0.46
C HIS A 9 -3.96 0.90 0.19
N SER A 10 -4.74 -0.01 -0.39
CA SER A 10 -4.83 -1.41 0.08
C SER A 10 -3.49 -2.14 -0.02
N GLN A 11 -2.77 -1.96 -1.14
CA GLN A 11 -1.44 -2.52 -1.33
C GLN A 11 -0.43 -1.97 -0.31
N LEU A 12 -0.48 -0.67 0.00
CA LEU A 12 0.37 -0.08 1.03
C LEU A 12 0.08 -0.65 2.42
N LYS A 13 -1.20 -0.76 2.80
CA LYS A 13 -1.59 -1.35 4.08
C LYS A 13 -1.10 -2.80 4.20
N PHE A 14 -1.22 -3.58 3.13
CA PHE A 14 -0.74 -4.95 3.09
C PHE A 14 0.78 -5.03 3.24
N ALA A 15 1.53 -4.21 2.49
CA ALA A 15 2.99 -4.15 2.56
C ALA A 15 3.50 -3.84 3.99
N LEU A 16 2.85 -2.89 4.66
CA LEU A 16 3.17 -2.51 6.03
C LEU A 16 2.78 -3.60 7.04
N GLY A 17 1.65 -4.29 6.81
CA GLY A 17 1.19 -5.42 7.61
C GLY A 17 2.20 -6.57 7.63
N ILE A 18 2.76 -6.94 6.48
CA ILE A 18 3.84 -7.94 6.38
C ILE A 18 5.04 -7.56 7.25
N SER A 19 5.36 -6.26 7.31
CA SER A 19 6.49 -5.73 8.07
C SER A 19 6.15 -5.41 9.53
N GLN A 20 4.95 -5.76 10.00
CA GLN A 20 4.42 -5.42 11.33
C GLN A 20 4.52 -3.92 11.66
N ARG A 21 4.35 -3.06 10.65
CA ARG A 21 4.37 -1.60 10.81
C ARG A 21 2.97 -1.01 10.66
N SER A 22 2.64 -0.04 11.50
CA SER A 22 1.42 0.76 11.34
C SER A 22 1.65 1.89 10.34
N LEU A 23 0.58 2.37 9.68
CA LEU A 23 0.63 3.55 8.81
C LEU A 23 1.18 4.79 9.55
N LYS A 24 0.76 5.01 10.80
CA LYS A 24 1.23 6.12 11.63
C LYS A 24 2.73 5.98 11.94
N GLY A 25 3.18 4.79 12.35
CA GLY A 25 4.58 4.52 12.61
C GLY A 25 5.44 4.73 11.36
N PHE A 26 4.97 4.24 10.22
CA PHE A 26 5.66 4.44 8.95
C PHE A 26 5.72 5.92 8.54
N ALA A 27 4.60 6.64 8.60
CA ALA A 27 4.54 8.06 8.27
C ALA A 27 5.50 8.92 9.12
N ASN A 28 5.65 8.58 10.41
CA ASN A 28 6.58 9.25 11.32
C ASN A 28 8.06 8.99 10.99
N THR A 29 8.38 7.95 10.22
CA THR A 29 9.76 7.62 9.80
C THR A 29 10.16 8.22 8.47
N LEU A 30 9.23 8.84 7.73
CA LEU A 30 9.51 9.37 6.40
C LEU A 30 10.27 10.70 6.48
N THR A 31 11.38 10.79 5.77
CA THR A 31 12.12 12.05 5.60
C THR A 31 11.57 12.80 4.41
N LYS A 32 11.17 14.05 4.63
CA LYS A 32 10.72 14.97 3.59
C LYS A 32 11.91 15.49 2.76
N PRO A 33 11.68 16.07 1.57
CA PRO A 33 12.75 16.64 0.76
C PRO A 33 13.56 17.75 1.44
N ASP A 34 12.95 18.47 2.39
CA ASP A 34 13.60 19.51 3.20
C ASP A 34 14.48 18.94 4.34
N GLY A 35 14.58 17.61 4.45
CA GLY A 35 15.33 16.91 5.50
C GLY A 35 14.57 16.72 6.81
N SER A 36 13.38 17.31 6.98
CA SER A 36 12.57 17.11 8.17
C SER A 36 11.97 15.71 8.22
N ILE A 37 11.77 15.17 9.43
CA ILE A 37 11.26 13.81 9.64
C ILE A 37 9.77 13.86 10.01
N GLY A 38 9.02 12.94 9.43
CA GLY A 38 7.63 12.67 9.75
C GLY A 38 6.65 13.42 8.86
N ILE A 39 5.60 12.72 8.45
CA ILE A 39 4.40 13.31 7.85
C ILE A 39 3.15 12.80 8.58
N SER A 40 2.02 13.47 8.38
CA SER A 40 0.76 12.92 8.87
C SER A 40 0.40 11.64 8.10
N HIS A 41 -0.10 10.63 8.81
CA HIS A 41 -0.61 9.42 8.15
C HIS A 41 -1.78 9.75 7.20
N ALA A 42 -2.53 10.83 7.46
CA ALA A 42 -3.55 11.33 6.55
C ALA A 42 -2.98 11.78 5.19
N ALA A 43 -1.82 12.45 5.17
CA ALA A 43 -1.14 12.81 3.92
C ALA A 43 -0.75 11.56 3.13
N LEU A 44 -0.23 10.54 3.82
CA LEU A 44 0.11 9.26 3.20
C LEU A 44 -1.12 8.57 2.59
N ILE A 45 -2.26 8.55 3.31
CA ILE A 45 -3.52 7.98 2.82
C ILE A 45 -4.02 8.76 1.60
N ARG A 46 -4.02 10.10 1.62
CA ARG A 46 -4.47 10.92 0.49
C ARG A 46 -3.67 10.63 -0.78
N VAL A 47 -2.35 10.55 -0.67
CA VAL A 47 -1.49 10.22 -1.82
C VAL A 47 -1.73 8.78 -2.29
N ALA A 48 -1.93 7.84 -1.37
CA ALA A 48 -2.23 6.44 -1.72
C ALA A 48 -3.63 6.26 -2.36
N GLN A 49 -4.56 7.18 -2.09
CA GLN A 49 -5.90 7.24 -2.70
C GLN A 49 -5.94 8.13 -3.94
N ASP A 50 -4.80 8.67 -4.37
CA ASP A 50 -4.67 9.58 -5.52
C ASP A 50 -5.43 10.92 -5.38
N THR A 51 -5.83 11.28 -4.15
CA THR A 51 -6.49 12.57 -3.82
C THR A 51 -5.50 13.70 -3.55
N ASP A 52 -4.21 13.37 -3.43
CA ASP A 52 -3.09 14.30 -3.30
C ASP A 52 -1.95 13.83 -4.23
N LYS A 53 -1.32 14.77 -4.93
CA LYS A 53 -0.31 14.50 -5.98
C LYS A 53 1.13 14.73 -5.51
N THR A 54 1.40 14.72 -4.21
CA THR A 54 2.76 14.89 -3.67
C THR A 54 3.72 13.80 -4.20
N PRO A 55 4.64 14.12 -5.14
CA PRO A 55 5.34 13.09 -5.92
C PRO A 55 6.28 12.22 -5.08
N TRP A 56 7.00 12.82 -4.13
CA TRP A 56 7.97 12.08 -3.29
C TRP A 56 7.28 11.07 -2.36
N ILE A 57 6.08 11.40 -1.84
CA ILE A 57 5.29 10.46 -1.03
C ILE A 57 4.85 9.28 -1.90
N ARG A 58 4.41 9.55 -3.14
CA ARG A 58 4.03 8.50 -4.10
C ARG A 58 5.19 7.57 -4.40
N GLU A 59 6.39 8.12 -4.60
CA GLU A 59 7.59 7.32 -4.82
C GLU A 59 7.88 6.41 -3.63
N VAL A 60 7.83 6.94 -2.40
CA VAL A 60 8.02 6.18 -1.17
C VAL A 60 7.00 5.04 -1.05
N ILE A 61 5.73 5.30 -1.34
CA ILE A 61 4.67 4.28 -1.33
C ILE A 61 4.98 3.17 -2.34
N ASN A 62 5.25 3.53 -3.59
CA ASN A 62 5.55 2.57 -4.66
C ASN A 62 6.79 1.74 -4.35
N ARG A 63 7.84 2.38 -3.82
CA ARG A 63 9.06 1.70 -3.39
C ARG A 63 8.78 0.70 -2.27
N THR A 64 7.99 1.08 -1.27
CA THR A 64 7.63 0.21 -0.14
C THR A 64 6.86 -1.03 -0.61
N ILE A 65 5.86 -0.83 -1.46
CA ILE A 65 5.08 -1.92 -2.06
C ILE A 65 5.99 -2.84 -2.88
N ASN A 66 6.82 -2.28 -3.77
CA ASN A 66 7.69 -3.07 -4.64
C ASN A 66 8.75 -3.85 -3.85
N GLN A 67 9.32 -3.25 -2.80
CA GLN A 67 10.24 -3.95 -1.90
C GLN A 67 9.55 -5.10 -1.18
N SER A 68 8.32 -4.89 -0.69
CA SER A 68 7.55 -5.95 -0.05
C SER A 68 7.23 -7.09 -1.03
N LYS A 69 6.82 -6.78 -2.26
CA LYS A 69 6.58 -7.78 -3.34
C LYS A 69 7.81 -8.62 -3.64
N ARG A 70 8.98 -7.99 -3.76
CA ARG A 70 10.25 -8.69 -4.02
C ARG A 70 10.67 -9.59 -2.87
N LYS A 71 10.41 -9.19 -1.62
CA LYS A 71 10.79 -9.97 -0.43
C LYS A 71 9.81 -11.12 -0.14
N HIS A 72 8.53 -10.95 -0.46
CA HIS A 72 7.47 -11.88 -0.08
C HIS A 72 6.56 -12.22 -1.27
N PRO A 73 7.09 -12.74 -2.40
CA PRO A 73 6.32 -12.92 -3.63
C PRO A 73 5.09 -13.82 -3.46
N SER A 74 5.21 -14.96 -2.77
CA SER A 74 4.10 -15.91 -2.57
C SER A 74 2.93 -15.31 -1.79
N ILE A 75 3.22 -14.54 -0.74
CA ILE A 75 2.20 -13.86 0.08
C ILE A 75 1.46 -12.80 -0.74
N TRP A 76 2.19 -12.10 -1.63
CA TRP A 76 1.59 -11.14 -2.55
C TRP A 76 0.75 -11.80 -3.64
N GLU A 77 1.18 -12.94 -4.17
CA GLU A 77 0.36 -13.70 -5.12
C GLU A 77 -0.97 -14.12 -4.49
N GLU A 78 -0.98 -14.63 -3.26
CA GLU A 78 -2.21 -14.98 -2.55
C GLU A 78 -3.10 -13.77 -2.32
N PHE A 79 -2.54 -12.64 -1.89
CA PHE A 79 -3.30 -11.40 -1.72
C PHE A 79 -3.92 -10.88 -3.03
N LEU A 80 -3.21 -11.03 -4.14
CA LEU A 80 -3.70 -10.64 -5.46
C LEU A 80 -4.73 -11.63 -6.01
N LYS A 81 -4.57 -12.94 -5.74
CA LYS A 81 -5.50 -14.02 -6.12
C LYS A 81 -6.76 -14.08 -5.24
N GLY A 82 -6.68 -13.70 -3.97
CA GLY A 82 -7.83 -13.65 -3.07
C GLY A 82 -8.91 -12.64 -3.51
N ASN A 83 -8.49 -11.59 -4.21
CA ASN A 83 -9.41 -10.67 -4.89
C ASN A 83 -10.04 -11.25 -6.18
N ASP A 84 -9.55 -12.39 -6.66
CA ASP A 84 -10.08 -13.15 -7.80
C ASP A 84 -11.13 -14.18 -7.35
N SER A 85 -10.99 -14.72 -6.13
CA SER A 85 -11.76 -15.86 -5.61
C SER A 85 -13.10 -15.51 -4.95
N ASP A 86 -13.40 -14.22 -4.73
CA ASP A 86 -14.63 -13.76 -4.03
C ASP A 86 -15.91 -13.90 -4.88
N LYS A 87 -15.83 -14.37 -6.13
CA LYS A 87 -16.98 -14.48 -7.04
C LYS A 87 -17.59 -15.87 -7.21
N THR A 88 -17.02 -16.92 -6.60
CA THR A 88 -17.53 -18.29 -6.76
C THR A 88 -18.46 -18.77 -5.64
N LYS A 89 -18.92 -17.89 -4.73
CA LYS A 89 -19.83 -18.26 -3.62
C LYS A 89 -21.16 -17.52 -3.58
N THR A 90 -21.70 -17.13 -4.73
CA THR A 90 -23.08 -16.64 -4.84
C THR A 90 -23.69 -17.16 -6.13
N ASN A 91 -24.10 -18.42 -6.11
CA ASN A 91 -25.14 -19.02 -6.95
C ASN A 91 -25.38 -20.43 -6.41
N ASN A 92 -26.23 -20.53 -5.39
CA ASN A 92 -27.06 -21.71 -5.14
C ASN A 92 -28.28 -21.31 -4.31
#